data_AF-A0AAD9NC64-F1
#
_entry.id   AF-A0AAD9NC64-F1
#
_cell.length_a   1.000
_cell.length_b   1.000
_cell.length_c   1.000
_cell.angle_alpha   90.00
_cell.angle_beta   90.00
_cell.angle_gamma   90.00
#
_symmetry.space_group_name_H-M   'P 1'
#
loop_
_entity.id
_entity.type
_entity.pdbx_description
1 polymer ?
#
loop_
_entity_poly.entity_id
_entity_poly.type
_entity_poly.pdbx_seq_one_letter_code
_entity_poly.pdbx_strand_id
1 'polypeptide(L)'
;MSQRIVGRLAALAVPLLLHLSVVQSQCTTNYCDDDDSSDLLSLCRRNQADIARLQQEVTALKEEITQKDDRIRAYWICTSADCTIVEELFCDMRSGGWTLIGQIGGAVGNIYEKWLVRNENTAILRTPIIEADVYGCIDAVKMAVNYSQEIRLSSGESDIGMGRFWVEWNLPSDRDVDTFWRISVGFNAINSAVVREVEVRSSFAAKRTCYQNRYGIMNLREHGGSYPSIAYNLPGNTVTGDTCMAVGVMSSGTAFGFSQNNNGYDSSTSNSDWPNARYDHKSPFVSVWLR
;
A
#
# COMPACT_ATOMS: atom_id res chain seq x y z
N MET A 1 1.37 -10.16 -14.05
CA MET A 1 1.03 -11.61 -14.04
C MET A 1 -0.12 -11.79 -15.03
N SER A 2 0.03 -12.63 -16.06
CA SER A 2 -0.85 -12.63 -17.23
C SER A 2 -2.29 -13.02 -16.86
N GLN A 3 -3.29 -12.28 -17.38
CA GLN A 3 -4.73 -12.59 -17.31
C GLN A 3 -5.08 -14.05 -17.67
N ARG A 4 -4.17 -14.76 -18.37
CA ARG A 4 -4.28 -16.18 -18.67
C ARG A 4 -4.32 -17.10 -17.43
N ILE A 5 -3.77 -16.70 -16.29
CA ILE A 5 -3.66 -17.57 -15.10
C ILE A 5 -4.92 -17.51 -14.23
N VAL A 6 -5.47 -16.32 -14.01
CA VAL A 6 -6.69 -16.12 -13.19
C VAL A 6 -7.92 -16.78 -13.85
N GLY A 7 -8.04 -16.69 -15.18
CA GLY A 7 -9.13 -17.32 -15.93
C GLY A 7 -9.10 -18.86 -15.92
N ARG A 8 -7.93 -19.49 -15.75
CA ARG A 8 -7.81 -20.96 -15.67
C ARG A 8 -8.19 -21.51 -14.30
N LEU A 9 -7.99 -20.75 -13.21
CA LEU A 9 -8.31 -21.22 -11.85
C LEU A 9 -9.79 -21.17 -11.50
N ALA A 10 -10.51 -20.11 -11.89
CA ALA A 10 -11.92 -19.95 -11.57
C ALA A 10 -12.81 -21.01 -12.26
N ALA A 11 -12.40 -21.52 -13.41
CA ALA A 11 -13.16 -22.50 -14.18
C ALA A 11 -12.90 -23.97 -13.78
N LEU A 12 -11.79 -24.28 -13.09
CA LEU A 12 -11.32 -25.68 -12.94
C LEU A 12 -11.03 -26.13 -11.50
N ALA A 13 -10.71 -25.25 -10.54
CA ALA A 13 -10.12 -25.72 -9.29
C ALA A 13 -11.13 -26.18 -8.22
N VAL A 14 -12.24 -25.46 -8.03
CA VAL A 14 -13.16 -25.69 -6.90
C VAL A 14 -14.18 -26.82 -7.15
N PRO A 15 -14.84 -26.92 -8.33
CA PRO A 15 -15.78 -28.02 -8.60
C PRO A 15 -15.07 -29.37 -8.75
N LEU A 16 -13.83 -29.37 -9.28
CA LEU A 16 -13.05 -30.56 -9.54
C LEU A 16 -12.62 -31.24 -8.23
N LEU A 17 -12.17 -30.47 -7.22
CA LEU A 17 -11.74 -31.00 -5.91
C LEU A 17 -12.89 -31.68 -5.13
N LEU A 18 -14.13 -31.20 -5.28
CA LEU A 18 -15.33 -31.81 -4.67
C LEU A 18 -15.81 -33.05 -5.40
N HIS A 19 -15.65 -33.13 -6.74
CA HIS A 19 -15.93 -34.35 -7.50
C HIS A 19 -14.85 -35.43 -7.30
N LEU A 20 -13.60 -35.02 -7.12
CA LEU A 20 -12.43 -35.87 -6.92
C LEU A 20 -12.55 -36.77 -5.67
N SER A 21 -13.03 -36.23 -4.55
CA SER A 21 -13.19 -36.99 -3.30
C SER A 21 -14.30 -38.04 -3.38
N VAL A 22 -15.37 -37.77 -4.14
CA VAL A 22 -16.50 -38.69 -4.35
C VAL A 22 -16.08 -39.89 -5.21
N VAL A 23 -15.33 -39.66 -6.29
CA VAL A 23 -14.84 -40.73 -7.17
C VAL A 23 -13.82 -41.62 -6.45
N GLN A 24 -12.96 -41.04 -5.61
CA GLN A 24 -11.95 -41.77 -4.84
C GLN A 24 -12.59 -42.69 -3.78
N SER A 25 -13.70 -42.27 -3.16
CA SER A 25 -14.50 -43.09 -2.25
C SER A 25 -15.19 -44.26 -2.96
N GLN A 26 -15.65 -44.08 -4.20
CA GLN A 26 -16.38 -45.11 -4.94
C GLN A 26 -15.48 -46.23 -5.48
N CYS A 27 -14.25 -45.93 -5.90
CA CYS A 27 -13.28 -46.95 -6.33
C CYS A 27 -12.70 -47.77 -5.15
N THR A 28 -12.77 -47.28 -3.91
CA THR A 28 -12.21 -47.97 -2.73
C THR A 28 -13.20 -48.84 -1.98
N THR A 29 -14.52 -48.60 -2.12
CA THR A 29 -15.54 -49.29 -1.32
C THR A 29 -16.34 -50.38 -2.05
N ASN A 30 -16.38 -50.40 -3.38
CA ASN A 30 -17.40 -51.21 -4.10
C ASN A 30 -16.89 -52.25 -5.11
N TYR A 31 -15.60 -52.37 -5.43
CA TYR A 31 -15.18 -53.12 -6.63
C TYR A 31 -13.94 -54.02 -6.52
N CYS A 32 -13.50 -54.37 -5.31
CA CYS A 32 -12.28 -55.18 -5.14
C CYS A 32 -12.49 -56.71 -5.07
N ASP A 33 -13.72 -57.24 -5.11
CA ASP A 33 -13.98 -58.66 -4.81
C ASP A 33 -14.62 -59.52 -5.92
N ASP A 34 -14.95 -59.00 -7.11
CA ASP A 34 -15.54 -59.80 -8.20
C ASP A 34 -14.66 -59.91 -9.46
N ASP A 35 -14.35 -61.16 -9.85
CA ASP A 35 -13.39 -61.58 -10.90
C ASP A 35 -13.82 -61.23 -12.36
N ASP A 36 -15.05 -60.75 -12.59
CA ASP A 36 -15.56 -60.32 -13.91
C ASP A 36 -15.37 -58.82 -14.21
N SER A 37 -14.64 -58.11 -13.35
CA SER A 37 -14.56 -56.64 -13.31
C SER A 37 -13.30 -56.04 -13.98
N SER A 38 -12.65 -56.77 -14.91
CA SER A 38 -11.34 -56.33 -15.47
C SER A 38 -11.39 -54.94 -16.14
N ASP A 39 -12.48 -54.63 -16.84
CA ASP A 39 -12.69 -53.33 -17.50
C ASP A 39 -12.92 -52.19 -16.49
N LEU A 40 -13.69 -52.44 -15.42
CA LEU A 40 -13.95 -51.45 -14.36
C LEU A 40 -12.71 -51.21 -13.51
N LEU A 41 -11.92 -52.26 -13.22
CA LEU A 41 -10.61 -52.13 -12.57
C LEU A 41 -9.64 -51.32 -13.45
N SER A 42 -9.64 -51.53 -14.76
CA SER A 42 -8.83 -50.74 -15.70
C SER A 42 -9.25 -49.27 -15.71
N LEU A 43 -10.56 -49.00 -15.62
CA LEU A 43 -11.12 -47.65 -15.57
C LEU A 43 -10.81 -46.94 -14.25
N CYS A 44 -10.95 -47.62 -13.10
CA CYS A 44 -10.56 -47.07 -11.80
C CYS A 44 -9.07 -46.75 -11.74
N ARG A 45 -8.19 -47.61 -12.28
CA ARG A 45 -6.74 -47.32 -12.36
C ARG A 45 -6.43 -46.10 -13.23
N ARG A 46 -7.08 -45.97 -14.40
CA ARG A 46 -6.93 -44.78 -15.26
C ARG A 46 -7.41 -43.51 -14.54
N ASN A 47 -8.58 -43.58 -13.90
CA ASN A 47 -9.12 -42.46 -13.15
C ASN A 47 -8.17 -42.07 -12.00
N GLN A 48 -7.67 -43.03 -11.20
CA GLN A 48 -6.70 -42.74 -10.14
C GLN A 48 -5.42 -42.07 -10.66
N ALA A 49 -4.91 -42.50 -11.82
CA ALA A 49 -3.76 -41.88 -12.46
C ALA A 49 -4.04 -40.44 -12.93
N ASP A 50 -5.20 -40.19 -13.53
CA ASP A 50 -5.62 -38.85 -13.94
C ASP A 50 -5.81 -37.92 -12.74
N ILE A 51 -6.38 -38.44 -11.64
CA ILE A 51 -6.53 -37.71 -10.38
C ILE A 51 -5.16 -37.29 -9.82
N ALA A 52 -4.21 -38.23 -9.76
CA ALA A 52 -2.86 -37.93 -9.28
C ALA A 52 -2.16 -36.89 -10.16
N ARG A 53 -2.31 -36.98 -11.49
CA ARG A 53 -1.80 -35.97 -12.43
C ARG A 53 -2.40 -34.59 -12.17
N LEU A 54 -3.71 -34.50 -12.02
CA LEU A 54 -4.40 -33.23 -11.75
C LEU A 54 -3.99 -32.63 -10.39
N GLN A 55 -3.80 -33.46 -9.36
CA GLN A 55 -3.29 -33.00 -8.07
C GLN A 55 -1.86 -32.44 -8.18
N GLN A 56 -1.01 -33.06 -8.99
CA GLN A 56 0.33 -32.57 -9.28
C GLN A 56 0.28 -31.24 -10.05
N GLU A 57 -0.56 -31.10 -11.07
CA GLU A 57 -0.74 -29.86 -11.83
C GLU A 57 -1.26 -28.72 -10.94
N VAL A 58 -2.25 -28.97 -10.08
CA VAL A 58 -2.76 -27.98 -9.12
C VAL A 58 -1.67 -27.58 -8.13
N THR A 59 -0.83 -28.51 -7.68
CA THR A 59 0.27 -28.22 -6.77
C THR A 59 1.33 -27.36 -7.46
N ALA A 60 1.74 -27.71 -8.68
CA ALA A 60 2.67 -26.92 -9.47
C ALA A 60 2.15 -25.51 -9.77
N LEU A 61 0.86 -25.37 -10.10
CA LEU A 61 0.21 -24.07 -10.30
C LEU A 61 0.16 -23.25 -9.00
N LYS A 62 -0.09 -23.89 -7.85
CA LYS A 62 0.00 -23.22 -6.55
C LYS A 62 1.41 -22.74 -6.27
N GLU A 63 2.43 -23.55 -6.55
CA GLU A 63 3.84 -23.17 -6.39
C GLU A 63 4.24 -22.04 -7.35
N GLU A 64 3.78 -22.05 -8.60
CA GLU A 64 3.99 -20.98 -9.57
C GLU A 64 3.30 -19.66 -9.15
N ILE A 65 2.11 -19.74 -8.55
CA ILE A 65 1.41 -18.58 -7.98
C ILE A 65 2.08 -18.08 -6.71
N THR A 66 2.67 -19.00 -5.94
CA THR A 66 3.38 -18.69 -4.69
C THR A 66 4.82 -18.24 -4.95
N GLN A 67 5.33 -18.33 -6.19
CA GLN A 67 6.59 -17.71 -6.54
C GLN A 67 6.47 -16.21 -6.33
N LYS A 68 7.20 -15.73 -5.32
CA LYS A 68 7.36 -14.32 -4.99
C LYS A 68 7.88 -13.60 -6.24
N ASP A 69 6.99 -12.87 -6.90
CA ASP A 69 7.39 -11.93 -7.95
C ASP A 69 8.26 -10.86 -7.27
N ASP A 70 9.55 -10.83 -7.57
CA ASP A 70 10.53 -9.88 -7.03
C ASP A 70 10.81 -8.73 -8.01
N ARG A 71 10.03 -8.64 -9.10
CA ARG A 71 10.22 -7.58 -10.09
C ARG A 71 9.71 -6.25 -9.55
N ILE A 72 10.37 -5.19 -10.00
CA ILE A 72 9.98 -3.82 -9.73
C ILE A 72 9.36 -3.29 -11.02
N ARG A 73 8.07 -2.96 -10.98
CA ARG A 73 7.28 -2.48 -12.13
C ARG A 73 5.89 -2.05 -11.67
N ALA A 74 5.06 -1.58 -12.61
CA ALA A 74 3.64 -1.41 -12.39
C ALA A 74 2.88 -2.75 -12.32
N TYR A 75 1.91 -2.82 -11.42
CA TYR A 75 0.99 -3.92 -11.20
C TYR A 75 -0.44 -3.39 -11.14
N TRP A 76 -1.40 -4.22 -11.57
CA TRP A 76 -2.82 -3.96 -11.32
C TRP A 76 -3.15 -4.36 -9.87
N ILE A 77 -3.49 -3.38 -9.05
CA ILE A 77 -3.74 -3.53 -7.62
C ILE A 77 -5.21 -3.26 -7.34
N CYS A 78 -5.86 -4.17 -6.61
CA CYS A 78 -7.20 -3.95 -6.07
C CYS A 78 -7.12 -2.89 -4.95
N THR A 79 -7.75 -1.75 -5.14
CA THR A 79 -7.76 -0.66 -4.14
C THR A 79 -9.06 -0.64 -3.31
N SER A 80 -10.07 -1.44 -3.71
CA SER A 80 -11.29 -1.70 -2.94
C SER A 80 -11.34 -3.13 -2.39
N ALA A 81 -12.08 -3.33 -1.30
CA ALA A 81 -12.16 -4.62 -0.60
C ALA A 81 -12.78 -5.75 -1.44
N ASP A 82 -13.65 -5.40 -2.38
CA ASP A 82 -14.28 -6.31 -3.34
C ASP A 82 -13.54 -6.35 -4.70
N CYS A 83 -12.40 -5.67 -4.81
CA CYS A 83 -11.64 -5.49 -6.05
C CYS A 83 -12.46 -4.95 -7.24
N THR A 84 -13.51 -4.17 -6.97
CA THR A 84 -14.26 -3.45 -8.00
C THR A 84 -13.49 -2.24 -8.55
N ILE A 85 -12.54 -1.71 -7.77
CA ILE A 85 -11.62 -0.66 -8.19
C ILE A 85 -10.22 -1.26 -8.29
N VAL A 86 -9.62 -1.12 -9.48
CA VAL A 86 -8.28 -1.60 -9.78
C VAL A 86 -7.47 -0.48 -10.40
N GLU A 87 -6.29 -0.21 -9.85
CA GLU A 87 -5.38 0.82 -10.32
C GLU A 87 -4.06 0.18 -10.76
N GLU A 88 -3.43 0.74 -11.79
CA GLU A 88 -2.09 0.34 -12.20
C GLU A 88 -1.06 1.16 -11.42
N LEU A 89 -0.39 0.54 -10.44
CA LEU A 89 0.49 1.20 -9.48
C LEU A 89 1.89 0.58 -9.51
N PHE A 90 2.91 1.41 -9.36
CA PHE A 90 4.30 0.95 -9.27
C PHE A 90 4.55 0.25 -7.93
N CYS A 91 5.10 -0.96 -7.98
CA CYS A 91 5.44 -1.74 -6.80
C CYS A 91 6.93 -2.12 -6.79
N ASP A 92 7.57 -1.96 -5.63
CA ASP A 92 8.89 -2.51 -5.31
C ASP A 92 8.75 -3.80 -4.50
N MET A 93 8.77 -4.93 -5.21
CA MET A 93 8.64 -6.26 -4.61
C MET A 93 9.95 -6.79 -4.02
N ARG A 94 11.11 -6.25 -4.42
CA ARG A 94 12.43 -6.63 -3.86
C ARG A 94 12.54 -6.23 -2.41
N SER A 95 12.00 -5.06 -2.09
CA SER A 95 12.07 -4.44 -0.77
C SER A 95 10.88 -4.78 0.14
N GLY A 96 10.14 -5.85 -0.17
CA GLY A 96 9.05 -6.37 0.65
C GLY A 96 7.64 -6.01 0.19
N GLY A 97 7.46 -5.51 -1.04
CA GLY A 97 6.12 -5.28 -1.62
C GLY A 97 5.56 -3.89 -1.36
N TRP A 98 6.39 -2.85 -1.51
CA TRP A 98 5.94 -1.47 -1.39
C TRP A 98 5.14 -1.04 -2.60
N THR A 99 3.98 -0.45 -2.38
CA THR A 99 3.11 0.07 -3.45
C THR A 99 3.07 1.58 -3.40
N LEU A 100 3.34 2.23 -4.53
CA LEU A 100 3.29 3.67 -4.70
C LEU A 100 1.84 4.16 -4.73
N ILE A 101 1.46 5.02 -3.78
CA ILE A 101 0.08 5.50 -3.63
C ILE A 101 -0.08 7.01 -3.84
N GLY A 102 1.03 7.75 -3.82
CA GLY A 102 1.02 9.18 -4.06
C GLY A 102 2.40 9.71 -4.38
N GLN A 103 2.46 10.74 -5.21
CA GLN A 103 3.66 11.49 -5.52
C GLN A 103 3.33 12.96 -5.63
N ILE A 104 4.27 13.77 -5.20
CA ILE A 104 4.19 15.22 -5.28
C ILE A 104 5.59 15.76 -5.54
N GLY A 105 5.70 16.61 -6.56
CA GLY A 105 6.91 17.35 -6.85
C GLY A 105 6.59 18.82 -6.97
N GLY A 106 7.18 19.66 -6.13
CA GLY A 106 7.05 21.11 -6.25
C GLY A 106 5.76 21.68 -5.66
N ALA A 107 5.44 22.91 -6.05
CA ALA A 107 4.37 23.70 -5.44
C ALA A 107 3.03 23.49 -6.16
N VAL A 108 2.17 22.62 -5.62
CA VAL A 108 0.91 22.20 -6.27
C VAL A 108 -0.37 22.81 -5.68
N GLY A 109 -0.26 23.83 -4.83
CA GLY A 109 -1.40 24.53 -4.23
C GLY A 109 -2.10 23.78 -3.10
N ASN A 110 -3.40 24.01 -2.94
CA ASN A 110 -4.24 23.39 -1.91
C ASN A 110 -4.78 22.02 -2.39
N ILE A 111 -4.34 20.94 -1.75
CA ILE A 111 -4.68 19.55 -2.10
C ILE A 111 -5.30 18.77 -0.93
N TYR A 112 -5.57 19.42 0.20
CA TYR A 112 -6.02 18.82 1.47
C TYR A 112 -7.34 18.01 1.41
N GLU A 113 -8.18 18.21 0.39
CA GLU A 113 -9.40 17.42 0.17
C GLU A 113 -9.21 16.23 -0.77
N LYS A 114 -8.02 16.11 -1.38
CA LYS A 114 -7.76 15.21 -2.50
C LYS A 114 -6.60 14.26 -2.22
N TRP A 115 -5.51 14.80 -1.68
CA TRP A 115 -4.27 14.06 -1.42
C TRP A 115 -4.57 12.77 -0.66
N LEU A 116 -4.20 11.62 -1.22
CA LEU A 116 -4.38 10.25 -0.69
C LEU A 116 -5.82 9.81 -0.33
N VAL A 117 -6.83 10.64 -0.55
CA VAL A 117 -8.24 10.38 -0.22
C VAL A 117 -9.15 10.42 -1.46
N ARG A 118 -8.57 10.72 -2.62
CA ARG A 118 -9.22 10.75 -3.93
C ARG A 118 -8.21 10.42 -5.03
N ASN A 119 -8.68 9.77 -6.09
CA ASN A 119 -7.90 9.59 -7.31
C ASN A 119 -7.67 10.93 -8.03
N GLU A 120 -6.41 11.30 -8.19
CA GLU A 120 -5.95 12.47 -8.94
C GLU A 120 -4.69 12.07 -9.73
N ASN A 121 -4.64 12.36 -11.03
CA ASN A 121 -3.47 12.11 -11.89
C ASN A 121 -2.81 10.72 -11.73
N THR A 122 -3.60 9.65 -11.56
CA THR A 122 -3.09 8.32 -11.18
C THR A 122 -2.09 7.71 -12.16
N ALA A 123 -2.08 8.17 -13.41
CA ALA A 123 -1.13 7.72 -14.43
C ALA A 123 0.35 7.93 -14.04
N ILE A 124 0.66 8.96 -13.25
CA ILE A 124 2.04 9.23 -12.82
C ILE A 124 2.55 8.14 -11.86
N LEU A 125 1.65 7.47 -11.13
CA LEU A 125 1.98 6.44 -10.14
C LEU A 125 2.41 5.11 -10.76
N ARG A 126 2.52 5.04 -12.10
CA ARG A 126 3.08 3.89 -12.83
C ARG A 126 4.61 3.91 -12.88
N THR A 127 5.22 4.99 -12.41
CA THR A 127 6.68 5.18 -12.34
C THR A 127 7.07 5.79 -10.99
N PRO A 128 8.24 5.45 -10.42
CA PRO A 128 8.72 6.04 -9.17
C PRO A 128 9.30 7.45 -9.33
N ILE A 129 9.41 7.94 -10.58
CA ILE A 129 10.01 9.25 -10.89
C ILE A 129 9.02 10.36 -10.53
N ILE A 130 9.49 11.33 -9.73
CA ILE A 130 8.69 12.52 -9.39
C ILE A 130 8.95 13.61 -10.44
N GLU A 131 7.87 14.06 -11.07
CA GLU A 131 7.88 15.22 -11.96
C GLU A 131 7.66 16.52 -11.17
N ALA A 132 8.34 17.59 -11.58
CA ALA A 132 8.19 18.90 -10.93
C ALA A 132 6.83 19.54 -11.26
N ASP A 133 6.29 20.25 -10.28
CA ASP A 133 4.99 20.96 -10.29
C ASP A 133 3.78 20.06 -10.62
N VAL A 134 3.89 18.78 -10.29
CA VAL A 134 2.84 17.77 -10.49
C VAL A 134 2.62 17.00 -9.20
N TYR A 135 1.36 16.63 -8.95
CA TYR A 135 1.03 15.62 -7.95
C TYR A 135 0.01 14.63 -8.51
N GLY A 136 -0.01 13.45 -7.91
CA GLY A 136 -0.99 12.41 -8.18
C GLY A 136 -1.09 11.47 -6.99
N CYS A 137 -2.27 10.92 -6.78
CA CYS A 137 -2.56 9.98 -5.70
C CYS A 137 -3.78 9.14 -6.05
N ILE A 138 -3.92 8.01 -5.38
CA ILE A 138 -5.18 7.27 -5.31
C ILE A 138 -5.95 7.62 -4.03
N ASP A 139 -7.23 7.24 -3.95
CA ASP A 139 -7.89 7.05 -2.65
C ASP A 139 -7.28 5.82 -1.95
N ALA A 140 -6.25 6.07 -1.15
CA ALA A 140 -5.45 5.05 -0.48
C ALA A 140 -5.98 4.68 0.90
N VAL A 141 -7.05 5.31 1.39
CA VAL A 141 -7.51 5.17 2.79
C VAL A 141 -7.83 3.72 3.13
N LYS A 142 -8.58 3.03 2.26
CA LYS A 142 -8.93 1.61 2.49
C LYS A 142 -7.70 0.72 2.48
N MET A 143 -6.74 0.98 1.59
CA MET A 143 -5.48 0.24 1.56
C MET A 143 -4.71 0.42 2.87
N ALA A 144 -4.51 1.67 3.29
CA ALA A 144 -3.78 2.02 4.51
C ALA A 144 -4.42 1.45 5.79
N VAL A 145 -5.75 1.37 5.85
CA VAL A 145 -6.48 0.90 7.03
C VAL A 145 -6.55 -0.62 7.07
N ASN A 146 -6.92 -1.28 5.96
CA ASN A 146 -7.26 -2.70 5.97
C ASN A 146 -6.12 -3.63 5.56
N TYR A 147 -5.17 -3.14 4.76
CA TYR A 147 -4.22 -3.99 4.06
C TYR A 147 -2.76 -3.62 4.27
N SER A 148 -2.47 -2.48 4.90
CA SER A 148 -1.11 -2.01 5.11
C SER A 148 -0.80 -1.82 6.58
N GLN A 149 0.43 -2.13 6.95
CA GLN A 149 0.97 -1.97 8.31
C GLN A 149 1.96 -0.81 8.37
N GLU A 150 2.62 -0.51 7.25
CA GLU A 150 3.68 0.48 7.20
C GLU A 150 3.46 1.50 6.08
N ILE A 151 4.02 2.67 6.31
CA ILE A 151 4.11 3.74 5.34
C ILE A 151 5.54 4.20 5.21
N ARG A 152 5.91 4.63 4.00
CA ARG A 152 7.21 5.22 3.71
C ARG A 152 7.05 6.48 2.89
N LEU A 153 7.86 7.49 3.24
CA LEU A 153 8.14 8.63 2.38
C LEU A 153 9.52 8.43 1.76
N SER A 154 9.65 8.65 0.45
CA SER A 154 10.94 8.55 -0.23
C SER A 154 11.17 9.66 -1.24
N SER A 155 12.44 9.84 -1.54
CA SER A 155 12.95 10.57 -2.70
C SER A 155 12.54 9.89 -4.01
N GLY A 156 12.66 10.59 -5.14
CA GLY A 156 12.12 10.20 -6.45
C GLY A 156 13.15 10.09 -7.57
N GLU A 157 14.46 10.01 -7.25
CA GLU A 157 15.54 9.91 -8.24
C GLU A 157 15.77 8.49 -8.78
N SER A 158 15.18 7.48 -8.15
CA SER A 158 15.34 6.09 -8.58
C SER A 158 14.35 5.77 -9.69
N ASP A 159 14.84 5.32 -10.84
CA ASP A 159 14.04 4.82 -11.96
C ASP A 159 13.71 3.33 -11.82
N ILE A 160 14.37 2.63 -10.88
CA ILE A 160 14.30 1.19 -10.68
C ILE A 160 13.69 0.77 -9.34
N GLY A 161 13.03 1.68 -8.60
CA GLY A 161 12.47 1.36 -7.29
C GLY A 161 12.20 2.59 -6.45
N MET A 162 12.13 2.41 -5.13
CA MET A 162 12.08 3.54 -4.21
C MET A 162 13.36 4.38 -4.29
N GLY A 163 13.25 5.66 -3.91
CA GLY A 163 14.40 6.56 -3.80
C GLY A 163 15.40 6.13 -2.71
N ARG A 164 16.64 6.61 -2.86
CA ARG A 164 17.78 6.36 -1.97
C ARG A 164 17.53 6.88 -0.56
N PHE A 165 16.92 8.04 -0.47
CA PHE A 165 16.52 8.65 0.80
C PHE A 165 15.09 8.28 1.12
N TRP A 166 14.85 7.77 2.32
CA TRP A 166 13.53 7.42 2.80
C TRP A 166 13.43 7.48 4.32
N VAL A 167 12.19 7.69 4.79
CA VAL A 167 11.74 7.47 6.17
C VAL A 167 10.54 6.54 6.15
N GLU A 168 10.46 5.60 7.10
CA GLU A 168 9.35 4.65 7.20
C GLU A 168 8.95 4.40 8.65
N TRP A 169 7.69 4.08 8.86
CA TRP A 169 7.15 3.78 10.18
C TRP A 169 5.88 2.92 10.11
N ASN A 170 5.51 2.35 11.26
CA ASN A 170 4.26 1.61 11.40
C ASN A 170 3.09 2.59 11.50
N LEU A 171 2.06 2.36 10.69
CA LEU A 171 0.82 3.11 10.77
C LEU A 171 0.08 2.84 12.12
N PRO A 172 -0.76 3.77 12.65
CA PRO A 172 -1.43 3.63 13.96
C PRO A 172 -2.49 2.51 14.00
N SER A 173 -2.41 1.51 14.87
CA SER A 173 -3.32 0.35 14.79
C SER A 173 -4.83 0.64 14.93
N ASP A 174 -5.23 1.82 15.39
CA ASP A 174 -6.62 2.29 15.55
C ASP A 174 -7.09 3.26 14.45
N ARG A 175 -6.48 3.16 13.26
CA ARG A 175 -6.96 3.80 12.02
C ARG A 175 -8.38 3.37 11.68
N ASP A 176 -9.10 4.24 11.00
CA ASP A 176 -10.49 4.03 10.60
C ASP A 176 -10.75 4.56 9.18
N VAL A 177 -11.49 3.79 8.36
CA VAL A 177 -11.72 4.08 6.93
C VAL A 177 -12.44 5.41 6.69
N ASP A 178 -13.26 5.85 7.63
CA ASP A 178 -14.06 7.06 7.49
C ASP A 178 -13.30 8.31 7.94
N THR A 179 -12.18 8.16 8.63
CA THR A 179 -11.48 9.30 9.27
C THR A 179 -9.99 9.39 8.98
N PHE A 180 -9.33 8.32 8.57
CA PHE A 180 -7.89 8.33 8.31
C PHE A 180 -7.55 9.23 7.11
N TRP A 181 -6.59 10.15 7.29
CA TRP A 181 -6.20 11.20 6.34
C TRP A 181 -7.28 12.16 5.86
N ARG A 182 -8.50 12.11 6.43
CA ARG A 182 -9.57 13.04 6.08
C ARG A 182 -9.52 14.28 6.97
N ILE A 183 -8.96 15.36 6.44
CA ILE A 183 -8.90 16.65 7.16
C ILE A 183 -10.30 17.20 7.53
N SER A 184 -11.34 16.76 6.82
CA SER A 184 -12.75 17.09 7.11
C SER A 184 -13.24 16.62 8.47
N VAL A 185 -12.52 15.70 9.14
CA VAL A 185 -12.73 15.35 10.55
C VAL A 185 -12.64 16.58 11.46
N GLY A 186 -11.82 17.56 11.07
CA GLY A 186 -11.72 18.85 11.72
C GLY A 186 -10.70 18.92 12.85
N PHE A 187 -10.11 20.11 13.00
CA PHE A 187 -9.02 20.36 13.94
C PHE A 187 -9.33 19.93 15.37
N ASN A 188 -10.52 20.22 15.91
CA ASN A 188 -10.83 19.93 17.30
C ASN A 188 -10.76 18.42 17.59
N ALA A 189 -11.31 17.58 16.71
CA ALA A 189 -11.26 16.13 16.87
C ALA A 189 -9.83 15.59 16.73
N ILE A 190 -9.05 16.13 15.79
CA ILE A 190 -7.65 15.74 15.57
C ILE A 190 -6.76 16.16 16.75
N ASN A 191 -6.94 17.37 17.28
CA ASN A 191 -6.15 17.91 18.38
C ASN A 191 -6.46 17.23 19.73
N SER A 192 -7.68 16.74 19.93
CA SER A 192 -8.05 15.96 21.11
C SER A 192 -7.70 14.47 21.00
N ALA A 193 -7.19 14.00 19.86
CA ALA A 193 -6.84 12.61 19.67
C ALA A 193 -5.63 12.21 20.52
N VAL A 194 -5.62 10.96 20.97
CA VAL A 194 -4.43 10.39 21.62
C VAL A 194 -3.30 10.35 20.59
N VAL A 195 -2.18 10.99 20.95
CA VAL A 195 -0.92 10.92 20.20
C VAL A 195 -0.05 9.85 20.84
N ARG A 196 0.47 8.93 20.03
CA ARG A 196 1.33 7.83 20.48
C ARG A 196 2.72 7.97 19.91
N GLU A 197 3.70 7.47 20.65
CA GLU A 197 5.06 7.29 20.16
C GLU A 197 5.10 6.26 19.04
N VAL A 198 5.89 6.55 18.02
CA VAL A 198 6.14 5.69 16.87
C VAL A 198 7.64 5.66 16.60
N GLU A 199 8.21 4.46 16.47
CA GLU A 199 9.58 4.30 16.02
C GLU A 199 9.66 4.53 14.50
N VAL A 200 10.54 5.44 14.11
CA VAL A 200 10.80 5.79 12.71
C VAL A 200 12.17 5.30 12.31
N ARG A 201 12.24 4.66 11.14
CA ARG A 201 13.48 4.23 10.50
C ARG A 201 13.76 5.13 9.30
N SER A 202 15.04 5.30 8.97
CA SER A 202 15.47 6.06 7.79
C SER A 202 16.71 5.45 7.16
N SER A 203 17.02 5.82 5.93
CA SER A 203 18.27 5.41 5.27
C SER A 203 19.49 6.25 5.61
N PHE A 204 19.32 7.38 6.30
CA PHE A 204 20.37 8.39 6.48
C PHE A 204 20.63 8.78 7.94
N ALA A 205 19.78 8.35 8.88
CA ALA A 205 19.93 8.64 10.30
C ALA A 205 19.56 7.42 11.18
N ALA A 206 20.01 7.46 12.43
CA ALA A 206 19.62 6.47 13.44
C ALA A 206 18.10 6.50 13.68
N LYS A 207 17.58 5.38 14.20
CA LYS A 207 16.17 5.26 14.61
C LYS A 207 15.81 6.39 15.58
N ARG A 208 14.58 6.90 15.46
CA ARG A 208 14.07 8.00 16.29
C ARG A 208 12.63 7.74 16.70
N THR A 209 12.26 8.23 17.88
CA THR A 209 10.87 8.30 18.32
C THR A 209 10.23 9.56 17.77
N CYS A 210 9.14 9.40 17.02
CA CYS A 210 8.24 10.46 16.58
C CYS A 210 6.85 10.20 17.17
N TYR A 211 5.87 11.03 16.82
CA TYR A 211 4.56 11.03 17.44
C TYR A 211 3.44 11.07 16.38
N GLN A 212 2.45 10.19 16.50
CA GLN A 212 1.34 10.11 15.54
C GLN A 212 0.01 9.86 16.26
N ASN A 213 -1.05 10.52 15.80
CA ASN A 213 -2.42 10.21 16.21
C ASN A 213 -3.11 9.25 15.23
N ARG A 214 -4.26 8.70 15.63
CA ARG A 214 -5.06 7.77 14.83
C ARG A 214 -5.50 8.27 13.44
N TYR A 215 -5.54 9.59 13.22
CA TYR A 215 -5.95 10.18 11.94
C TYR A 215 -4.79 10.31 10.94
N GLY A 216 -3.54 10.17 11.39
CA GLY A 216 -2.36 10.34 10.54
C GLY A 216 -2.15 11.78 10.05
N ILE A 217 -2.83 12.74 10.68
CA ILE A 217 -2.82 14.17 10.36
C ILE A 217 -2.14 14.91 11.52
N MET A 218 -1.29 15.88 11.19
CA MET A 218 -0.64 16.72 12.19
C MET A 218 -1.67 17.54 13.00
N ASN A 219 -1.56 17.53 14.33
CA ASN A 219 -2.51 18.17 15.23
C ASN A 219 -2.18 19.64 15.55
N LEU A 220 -1.14 20.22 14.96
CA LEU A 220 -0.84 21.64 15.11
C LEU A 220 -1.67 22.46 14.10
N ARG A 221 -2.47 23.40 14.61
CA ARG A 221 -3.47 24.14 13.83
C ARG A 221 -2.85 24.86 12.64
N GLU A 222 -1.71 25.47 12.87
CA GLU A 222 -1.02 26.37 11.95
C GLU A 222 -0.26 25.64 10.84
N HIS A 223 -0.20 24.31 10.91
CA HIS A 223 0.50 23.47 9.93
C HIS A 223 -0.39 23.05 8.76
N GLY A 224 -1.58 23.65 8.61
CA GLY A 224 -2.47 23.39 7.47
C GLY A 224 -3.01 21.96 7.39
N GLY A 225 -2.90 21.18 8.48
CA GLY A 225 -3.35 19.79 8.54
C GLY A 225 -2.52 18.85 7.67
N SER A 226 -1.19 18.98 7.67
CA SER A 226 -0.28 18.09 6.92
C SER A 226 -0.53 16.60 7.16
N TYR A 227 -0.51 15.80 6.09
CA TYR A 227 -0.60 14.35 6.14
C TYR A 227 -0.02 13.69 4.87
N PRO A 228 0.51 12.45 4.96
CA PRO A 228 0.75 11.70 6.18
C PRO A 228 1.79 12.42 7.07
N SER A 229 1.62 12.31 8.39
CA SER A 229 2.42 13.06 9.36
C SER A 229 2.90 12.18 10.50
N ILE A 230 4.17 12.35 10.87
CA ILE A 230 4.76 11.94 12.15
C ILE A 230 5.45 13.17 12.75
N ALA A 231 4.97 13.62 13.90
CA ALA A 231 5.44 14.83 14.54
C ALA A 231 6.72 14.58 15.37
N TYR A 232 7.54 15.62 15.50
CA TYR A 232 8.72 15.60 16.36
C TYR A 232 8.36 15.52 17.86
N ASN A 233 7.18 16.01 18.24
CA ASN A 233 6.70 16.03 19.62
C ASN A 233 5.18 15.88 19.72
N LEU A 234 4.67 15.73 20.95
CA LEU A 234 3.24 15.58 21.22
C LEU A 234 2.35 16.74 20.71
N PRO A 235 2.78 18.02 20.79
CA PRO A 235 2.03 19.14 20.19
C PRO A 235 1.83 19.10 18.68
N GLY A 236 2.57 18.27 17.94
CA GLY A 236 2.49 18.26 16.47
C GLY A 236 3.52 19.16 15.80
N ASN A 237 4.60 19.54 16.48
CA ASN A 237 5.70 20.29 15.85
C ASN A 237 6.49 19.40 14.91
N THR A 238 7.34 20.07 14.15
CA THR A 238 8.11 19.52 13.06
C THR A 238 9.45 20.28 13.03
N VAL A 239 10.55 19.61 12.68
CA VAL A 239 11.92 20.15 12.78
C VAL A 239 12.72 19.81 11.52
N THR A 240 13.46 20.79 11.01
CA THR A 240 14.38 20.56 9.88
C THR A 240 15.45 19.54 10.19
N GLY A 241 15.79 18.71 9.20
CA GLY A 241 16.92 17.80 9.30
C GLY A 241 16.66 16.58 10.17
N ASP A 242 15.40 16.31 10.52
CA ASP A 242 15.03 15.14 11.30
C ASP A 242 14.22 14.11 10.49
N THR A 243 13.90 12.97 11.12
CA THR A 243 13.17 11.87 10.48
C THR A 243 11.66 11.95 10.70
N CYS A 244 11.18 12.93 11.48
CA CYS A 244 9.78 13.15 11.80
C CYS A 244 9.16 14.08 10.75
N MET A 245 8.77 13.49 9.62
CA MET A 245 8.35 14.22 8.43
C MET A 245 6.81 14.33 8.29
N ALA A 246 6.38 15.35 7.56
CA ALA A 246 4.99 15.49 7.15
C ALA A 246 4.88 16.09 5.74
N VAL A 247 3.83 15.70 5.03
CA VAL A 247 3.52 16.27 3.71
C VAL A 247 2.50 17.39 3.86
N GLY A 248 2.91 18.62 3.53
CA GLY A 248 2.03 19.79 3.57
C GLY A 248 1.00 19.78 2.44
N VAL A 249 -0.27 19.92 2.79
CA VAL A 249 -1.41 19.79 1.85
C VAL A 249 -2.21 21.08 1.64
N MET A 250 -1.89 22.13 2.39
CA MET A 250 -2.55 23.44 2.33
C MET A 250 -1.48 24.53 2.21
N SER A 251 -1.40 25.19 1.05
CA SER A 251 -0.41 26.23 0.74
C SER A 251 -0.71 27.58 1.37
N SER A 252 -2.00 27.84 1.62
CA SER A 252 -2.51 29.07 2.23
C SER A 252 -3.97 28.94 2.65
N GLY A 253 -4.39 29.77 3.60
CA GLY A 253 -5.78 29.94 3.99
C GLY A 253 -6.17 29.12 5.21
N THR A 254 -7.46 28.80 5.31
CA THR A 254 -8.05 28.06 6.43
C THR A 254 -9.05 27.03 5.91
N ALA A 255 -9.03 25.82 6.46
CA ALA A 255 -10.05 24.80 6.18
C ALA A 255 -10.21 23.88 7.39
N PHE A 256 -11.46 23.49 7.71
CA PHE A 256 -11.78 22.54 8.78
C PHE A 256 -11.16 22.85 10.15
N GLY A 257 -10.98 24.15 10.45
CA GLY A 257 -10.36 24.62 11.69
C GLY A 257 -8.82 24.65 11.69
N PHE A 258 -8.18 24.18 10.62
CA PHE A 258 -6.76 24.39 10.34
C PHE A 258 -6.53 25.73 9.64
N SER A 259 -5.32 26.24 9.80
CA SER A 259 -4.79 27.41 9.09
C SER A 259 -3.38 27.11 8.61
N GLN A 260 -2.95 27.73 7.53
CA GLN A 260 -1.55 27.65 7.09
C GLN A 260 -0.83 28.97 7.40
N ASN A 261 0.16 28.94 8.31
CA ASN A 261 0.99 30.10 8.66
C ASN A 261 2.43 30.02 8.10
N ASN A 262 2.65 29.11 7.15
CA ASN A 262 3.91 28.72 6.54
C ASN A 262 4.71 27.64 7.28
N ASN A 263 4.19 27.09 8.37
CA ASN A 263 4.80 25.95 9.05
C ASN A 263 4.13 24.61 8.62
N GLY A 264 4.81 23.48 8.76
CA GLY A 264 4.24 22.15 8.47
C GLY A 264 4.54 21.58 7.08
N TYR A 265 5.40 22.25 6.31
CA TYR A 265 6.06 21.71 5.13
C TYR A 265 7.44 21.17 5.51
N ASP A 266 7.49 20.03 6.19
CA ASP A 266 8.73 19.39 6.59
C ASP A 266 8.93 18.13 5.74
N SER A 267 9.10 18.40 4.45
CA SER A 267 9.39 17.41 3.42
C SER A 267 10.56 17.92 2.60
N SER A 268 11.16 17.08 1.76
CA SER A 268 12.23 17.56 0.90
C SER A 268 11.69 18.45 -0.23
N THR A 269 12.48 19.41 -0.71
CA THR A 269 12.17 20.19 -1.93
C THR A 269 12.65 19.55 -3.22
N SER A 270 13.55 18.58 -3.09
CA SER A 270 14.23 17.93 -4.21
C SER A 270 14.83 16.60 -3.74
N ASN A 271 15.31 15.81 -4.69
CA ASN A 271 16.05 14.57 -4.38
C ASN A 271 17.33 14.81 -3.58
N SER A 272 17.92 16.01 -3.61
CA SER A 272 19.12 16.36 -2.85
C SER A 272 18.85 16.98 -1.47
N ASP A 273 17.60 17.34 -1.18
CA ASP A 273 17.19 18.06 0.04
C ASP A 273 16.53 17.12 1.06
N TRP A 274 17.12 15.94 1.29
CA TRP A 274 16.58 14.95 2.22
C TRP A 274 17.30 14.95 3.58
N PRO A 275 16.57 14.88 4.71
CA PRO A 275 15.11 14.88 4.82
C PRO A 275 14.46 16.25 4.49
N ASN A 276 15.09 17.33 4.92
CA ASN A 276 14.87 18.73 4.50
C ASN A 276 15.92 19.60 5.20
N ALA A 277 16.54 20.54 4.50
CA ALA A 277 17.53 21.45 5.10
C ALA A 277 16.91 22.75 5.66
N ARG A 278 15.62 23.03 5.37
CA ARG A 278 14.96 24.30 5.66
C ARG A 278 13.48 24.13 5.98
N TYR A 279 12.94 25.03 6.80
CA TYR A 279 11.52 25.18 7.03
C TYR A 279 10.86 25.87 5.82
N ASP A 280 9.53 25.76 5.72
CA ASP A 280 8.67 26.56 4.84
C ASP A 280 9.09 26.59 3.37
N HIS A 281 9.16 25.43 2.73
CA HIS A 281 9.48 25.39 1.31
C HIS A 281 8.26 25.28 0.40
N LYS A 282 7.08 24.91 0.93
CA LYS A 282 5.79 24.78 0.21
C LYS A 282 5.82 23.98 -1.09
N SER A 283 6.88 23.19 -1.27
CA SER A 283 7.23 22.53 -2.52
C SER A 283 7.68 21.11 -2.20
N PRO A 284 6.79 20.26 -1.64
CA PRO A 284 7.12 18.88 -1.30
C PRO A 284 7.58 18.11 -2.55
N PHE A 285 8.62 17.29 -2.39
CA PHE A 285 9.20 16.45 -3.42
C PHE A 285 9.34 15.03 -2.90
N VAL A 286 8.20 14.35 -2.76
CA VAL A 286 8.11 13.07 -2.06
C VAL A 286 7.22 12.06 -2.79
N SER A 287 7.61 10.79 -2.71
CA SER A 287 6.78 9.64 -3.01
C SER A 287 6.26 9.01 -1.71
N VAL A 288 5.01 8.55 -1.70
CA VAL A 288 4.35 7.91 -0.57
C VAL A 288 4.05 6.46 -0.93
N TRP A 289 4.49 5.55 -0.07
CA TRP A 289 4.38 4.11 -0.28
C TRP A 289 3.68 3.42 0.88
N LEU A 290 2.94 2.36 0.58
CA LEU A 290 2.35 1.45 1.57
C LEU A 290 2.90 0.04 1.45
N ARG A 291 2.98 -0.65 2.58
CA ARG A 291 3.25 -2.09 2.68
C ARG A 291 2.33 -2.75 3.69
#